data_AF-A0AAN7A770-F1
#
_entry.id   AF-A0AAN7A770-F1
#
_cell.length_a   1.000
_cell.length_b   1.000
_cell.length_c   1.000
_cell.angle_alpha   90.00
_cell.angle_beta   90.00
_cell.angle_gamma   90.00
#
_symmetry.space_group_name_H-M   'P 1'
#
loop_
_entity.id
_entity.type
_entity.pdbx_description
1 polymer ?
#
loop_
_entity_poly.entity_id
_entity_poly.type
_entity_poly.pdbx_seq_one_letter_code
_entity_poly.pdbx_strand_id
1 'polypeptide(L)'
;MVILYLLTLTFPIVAIGQQFNVVPQEHFVHGILGPYPGVTRLSDGAILFGFTSFGPNGESIIRISRNTNQGRTFTAHGEFARCPRADCDNISLLEVPAPNDPVVLTAFLNHDWDSPQRQNYKFFRITICQSIHGG
;
A
#
# COMPACT_ATOMS: atom_id res chain seq x y z
N MET A 1 -13.95 -8.12 7.11
CA MET A 1 -14.22 -8.16 5.66
C MET A 1 -13.85 -6.80 5.10
N VAL A 2 -12.67 -6.67 4.47
CA VAL A 2 -12.20 -5.41 3.89
C VAL A 2 -12.34 -5.55 2.38
N ILE A 3 -13.27 -4.82 1.79
CA ILE A 3 -13.50 -4.77 0.35
C ILE A 3 -12.47 -3.79 -0.23
N LEU A 4 -11.59 -4.28 -1.10
CA LEU A 4 -10.61 -3.46 -1.80
C LEU A 4 -11.25 -2.88 -3.07
N TYR A 5 -11.51 -1.57 -3.09
CA TYR A 5 -11.89 -0.87 -4.32
C TYR A 5 -10.62 -0.49 -5.08
N LEU A 6 -10.41 -1.11 -6.25
CA LEU A 6 -9.31 -0.78 -7.15
C LEU A 6 -9.64 0.55 -7.88
N LEU A 7 -9.08 1.66 -7.42
CA LEU A 7 -9.15 2.95 -8.13
C LEU A 7 -8.02 3.01 -9.17
N THR A 8 -8.30 2.56 -10.39
CA THR A 8 -7.48 2.91 -11.55
C THR A 8 -7.79 4.35 -11.97
N LEU A 9 -6.84 5.26 -11.76
CA LEU A 9 -6.86 6.59 -12.37
C LEU A 9 -6.43 6.47 -13.84
N THR A 10 -7.41 6.49 -14.73
CA THR A 10 -7.19 6.75 -16.17
C THR A 10 -8.07 7.93 -16.56
N PHE A 11 -7.47 8.99 -17.07
CA PHE A 11 -8.18 10.05 -17.80
C PHE A 11 -7.79 10.01 -19.29
N PRO A 12 -8.69 10.34 -20.23
CA PRO A 12 -10.12 10.60 -20.08
C PRO A 12 -10.98 9.36 -20.41
N ILE A 13 -12.10 9.26 -19.70
CA ILE A 13 -13.09 8.19 -19.79
C ILE A 13 -13.95 8.36 -21.05
N VAL A 14 -14.05 7.31 -21.86
CA VAL A 14 -15.35 6.86 -22.38
C VAL A 14 -15.42 5.34 -22.23
N ALA A 15 -15.91 4.90 -21.07
CA ALA A 15 -16.47 3.57 -20.91
C ALA A 15 -17.68 3.68 -19.97
N ILE A 16 -18.78 4.20 -20.52
CA ILE A 16 -20.09 4.09 -19.88
C ILE A 16 -20.46 2.60 -19.93
N GLY A 17 -20.57 1.96 -18.76
CA GLY A 17 -21.15 0.62 -18.64
C GLY A 17 -20.21 -0.52 -18.26
N GLN A 18 -18.98 -0.29 -17.78
CA GLN A 18 -18.21 -1.38 -17.18
C GLN A 18 -18.58 -1.57 -15.70
N GLN A 19 -19.20 -2.72 -15.42
CA GLN A 19 -19.41 -3.24 -14.07
C GLN A 19 -18.17 -4.05 -13.68
N PHE A 20 -17.54 -3.70 -12.55
CA PHE A 20 -16.47 -4.52 -12.00
C PHE A 20 -17.07 -5.84 -11.52
N ASN A 21 -16.68 -6.95 -12.18
CA ASN A 21 -17.05 -8.28 -11.74
C ASN A 21 -16.04 -8.75 -10.69
N VAL A 22 -16.50 -8.92 -9.45
CA VAL A 22 -15.77 -9.74 -8.47
C VAL A 22 -15.94 -11.18 -8.94
N VAL A 23 -14.87 -11.80 -9.42
CA VAL A 23 -14.91 -13.19 -9.87
C VAL A 23 -15.24 -14.12 -8.69
N PRO A 24 -15.96 -15.24 -8.89
CA PRO A 24 -16.43 -16.11 -7.80
C PRO A 24 -15.30 -16.70 -6.94
N GLN A 25 -14.09 -16.80 -7.51
CA GLN A 25 -12.89 -17.05 -6.72
C GLN A 25 -12.38 -15.73 -6.16
N GLU A 26 -12.81 -15.38 -4.96
CA GLU A 26 -12.11 -14.37 -4.17
C GLU A 26 -10.67 -14.89 -3.95
N HIS A 27 -9.74 -14.41 -4.76
CA HIS A 27 -8.33 -14.77 -4.63
C HIS A 27 -7.77 -14.02 -3.43
N PHE A 28 -7.55 -14.72 -2.32
CA PHE A 28 -6.76 -14.18 -1.22
C PHE A 28 -5.38 -13.81 -1.76
N VAL A 29 -5.16 -12.50 -1.91
CA VAL A 29 -3.96 -11.92 -2.54
C VAL A 29 -2.71 -12.21 -1.68
N HIS A 30 -2.90 -12.46 -0.37
CA HIS A 30 -1.80 -12.63 0.57
C HIS A 30 -2.22 -13.35 1.86
N GLY A 31 -1.34 -14.22 2.40
CA GLY A 31 -1.57 -14.90 3.68
C GLY A 31 -1.28 -14.05 4.93
N ILE A 32 -0.68 -12.86 4.75
CA ILE A 32 -0.45 -11.91 5.84
C ILE A 32 -1.60 -10.91 5.84
N LEU A 33 -2.40 -10.96 6.90
CA LEU A 33 -3.44 -9.99 7.20
C LEU A 33 -2.80 -8.68 7.67
N GLY A 34 -3.22 -7.57 7.08
CA GLY A 34 -2.78 -6.24 7.48
C GLY A 34 -3.79 -5.17 7.06
N PRO A 35 -4.10 -4.19 7.92
CA PRO A 35 -5.04 -3.14 7.57
C PRO A 35 -4.46 -2.17 6.55
N TYR A 36 -5.35 -1.35 6.00
CA TYR A 36 -5.02 -0.23 5.11
C TYR A 36 -4.20 -0.66 3.88
N PRO A 37 -4.74 -1.58 3.08
CA PRO A 37 -4.09 -1.99 1.84
C PRO A 37 -4.04 -0.84 0.82
N GLY A 38 -2.89 -0.67 0.18
CA GLY A 38 -2.68 0.18 -0.98
C GLY A 38 -2.09 -0.63 -2.13
N VAL A 39 -2.45 -0.29 -3.36
CA VAL A 39 -1.98 -1.01 -4.55
C VAL A 39 -1.61 -0.04 -5.65
N THR A 40 -0.53 -0.32 -6.36
CA THR A 40 -0.18 0.41 -7.58
C THR A 40 0.36 -0.55 -8.63
N ARG A 41 0.03 -0.29 -9.89
CA ARG A 41 0.62 -1.01 -11.03
C ARG A 41 1.76 -0.17 -11.56
N LEU A 42 2.92 -0.79 -11.72
CA LEU A 42 4.11 -0.19 -12.28
C LEU A 42 4.10 -0.27 -13.80
N SER A 43 4.90 0.58 -14.44
CA SER A 43 5.10 0.65 -15.89
C SER A 43 5.65 -0.65 -16.50
N ASP A 44 6.40 -1.44 -15.73
CA ASP A 44 6.88 -2.78 -16.12
C ASP A 44 5.79 -3.87 -16.06
N GLY A 45 4.56 -3.50 -15.65
CA GLY A 45 3.42 -4.39 -15.49
C GLY A 45 3.37 -5.12 -14.14
N ALA A 46 4.37 -4.94 -13.27
CA ALA A 46 4.32 -5.44 -11.90
C ALA A 46 3.24 -4.71 -11.08
N ILE A 47 2.81 -5.36 -10.02
CA ILE A 47 1.87 -4.79 -9.05
C ILE A 47 2.56 -4.76 -7.69
N LEU A 48 2.63 -3.59 -7.07
CA LEU A 48 3.01 -3.43 -5.67
C LEU A 48 1.75 -3.43 -4.82
N PHE A 49 1.77 -4.20 -3.75
CA PHE A 49 0.74 -4.25 -2.73
C PHE A 49 1.37 -3.88 -1.39
N GLY A 50 0.98 -2.74 -0.86
CA GLY A 50 1.43 -2.25 0.43
C GLY A 50 0.36 -2.40 1.49
N PHE A 51 0.78 -2.63 2.73
CA PHE A 51 -0.13 -2.76 3.87
C PHE A 51 0.59 -2.45 5.17
N THR A 52 -0.19 -2.16 6.20
CA THR A 52 0.33 -2.02 7.55
C THR A 52 0.40 -3.40 8.20
N SER A 53 1.50 -3.69 8.88
CA SER A 53 1.68 -4.89 9.68
C SER A 53 2.28 -4.54 11.03
N PHE A 54 2.24 -5.47 11.98
CA PHE A 54 2.73 -5.22 13.33
C PHE A 54 3.93 -6.11 13.64
N GLY A 55 4.97 -5.50 14.21
CA GLY A 55 6.16 -6.19 14.71
C GLY A 55 5.89 -6.93 16.03
N PRO A 56 6.83 -7.77 16.46
CA PRO A 56 6.68 -8.55 17.69
C PRO A 56 6.59 -7.69 18.96
N ASN A 57 7.06 -6.43 18.92
CA ASN A 57 6.96 -5.51 20.05
C ASN A 57 5.84 -4.47 19.85
N GLY A 58 4.93 -4.70 18.90
CA GLY A 58 3.81 -3.80 18.60
C GLY A 58 4.19 -2.61 17.72
N GLU A 59 5.36 -2.63 17.05
CA GLU A 59 5.75 -1.60 16.09
C GLU A 59 4.82 -1.63 14.88
N SER A 60 4.34 -0.48 14.41
CA SER A 60 3.68 -0.41 13.11
C SER A 60 4.73 -0.44 11.99
N ILE A 61 4.48 -1.23 10.95
CA ILE A 61 5.42 -1.47 9.85
C ILE A 61 4.68 -1.39 8.52
N ILE A 62 5.14 -0.51 7.62
CA ILE A 62 4.69 -0.43 6.24
C ILE A 62 5.47 -1.45 5.41
N ARG A 63 4.79 -2.53 5.01
CA ARG A 63 5.36 -3.61 4.19
C ARG A 63 4.87 -3.54 2.76
N ILE A 64 5.69 -4.04 1.85
CA ILE A 64 5.38 -4.18 0.43
C ILE A 64 5.55 -5.63 0.01
N SER A 65 4.57 -6.11 -0.73
CA SER A 65 4.68 -7.31 -1.54
C SER A 65 4.62 -6.93 -3.02
N ARG A 66 5.35 -7.66 -3.86
CA ARG A 66 5.40 -7.46 -5.30
C ARG A 66 4.86 -8.67 -6.04
N ASN A 67 4.18 -8.40 -7.13
CA ASN A 67 3.66 -9.37 -8.07
C ASN A 67 4.15 -9.03 -9.47
N THR A 68 4.59 -10.05 -10.21
CA THR A 68 5.02 -9.93 -11.62
C THR A 68 4.23 -10.86 -12.55
N ASN A 69 3.18 -11.52 -12.04
CA ASN A 69 2.40 -12.53 -12.75
C ASN A 69 0.89 -12.21 -12.76
N GLN A 70 0.56 -10.95 -13.02
CA GLN A 70 -0.82 -10.47 -13.22
C GLN A 70 -1.74 -10.71 -12.02
N GLY A 71 -1.24 -10.51 -10.81
CA GLY A 71 -2.01 -10.62 -9.58
C GLY A 71 -2.17 -12.05 -9.04
N ARG A 72 -1.58 -13.07 -9.67
CA ARG A 72 -1.74 -14.47 -9.22
C ARG A 72 -1.05 -14.77 -7.88
N THR A 73 0.19 -14.32 -7.69
CA THR A 73 0.95 -14.55 -6.46
C THR A 73 1.77 -13.33 -6.04
N PHE A 74 1.74 -12.98 -4.77
CA PHE A 74 2.54 -11.88 -4.22
C PHE A 74 3.67 -12.43 -3.36
N THR A 75 4.84 -11.82 -3.47
CA THR A 75 6.02 -12.17 -2.68
C THR A 75 6.47 -10.97 -1.87
N ALA A 76 7.00 -11.19 -0.67
CA ALA A 76 7.55 -10.11 0.14
C ALA A 76 8.65 -9.38 -0.64
N HIS A 77 8.54 -8.05 -0.73
CA HIS A 77 9.47 -7.23 -1.50
C HIS A 77 10.35 -6.38 -0.58
N GLY A 78 9.75 -5.71 0.40
CA GLY A 78 10.47 -4.80 1.26
C GLY A 78 9.64 -4.18 2.37
N GLU A 79 10.30 -3.30 3.12
CA GLU A 79 9.75 -2.51 4.21
C GLU A 79 10.11 -1.04 3.94
N PHE A 80 9.12 -0.17 3.84
CA PHE A 80 9.37 1.27 3.63
C PHE A 80 9.57 2.02 4.93
N ALA A 81 8.88 1.59 5.99
CA ALA A 81 8.93 2.27 7.27
C ALA A 81 8.60 1.32 8.42
N ARG A 82 9.22 1.60 9.56
CA ARG A 82 8.92 0.99 10.85
C ARG A 82 8.91 2.07 11.92
N CYS A 83 7.84 2.11 12.69
CA CYS A 83 7.65 3.08 13.74
C CYS A 83 7.62 2.37 15.11
N PRO A 84 8.70 2.47 15.92
CA PRO A 84 8.78 1.75 17.20
C PRO A 84 7.97 2.37 18.34
N ARG A 85 7.62 3.67 18.24
CA ARG A 85 6.99 4.44 19.33
C ARG A 85 5.71 5.16 18.93
N ALA A 86 5.49 5.29 17.63
CA ALA A 86 4.32 5.90 17.02
C ALA A 86 3.79 4.91 15.98
N ASP A 87 2.65 5.22 15.37
CA ASP A 87 2.12 4.39 14.29
C ASP A 87 2.41 4.99 12.92
N CYS A 88 2.61 4.11 11.95
CA CYS A 88 2.57 4.42 10.53
C CYS A 88 1.52 3.53 9.87
N ASP A 89 0.59 4.12 9.14
CA ASP A 89 -0.49 3.40 8.46
C ASP A 89 -1.03 4.17 7.24
N ASN A 90 -2.16 3.72 6.67
CA ASN A 90 -2.84 4.39 5.54
C ASN A 90 -1.90 4.65 4.35
N ILE A 91 -1.27 3.59 3.87
CA ILE A 91 -0.33 3.65 2.76
C ILE A 91 -1.02 4.06 1.45
N SER A 92 -0.35 4.91 0.69
CA SER A 92 -0.64 5.23 -0.71
C SER A 92 0.62 5.02 -1.55
N LEU A 93 0.47 4.35 -2.68
CA LEU A 93 1.56 3.98 -3.59
C LEU A 93 1.35 4.62 -4.95
N LEU A 94 2.40 5.22 -5.50
CA LEU A 94 2.36 5.86 -6.81
C LEU A 94 3.70 5.65 -7.53
N GLU A 95 3.66 5.16 -8.77
CA GLU A 95 4.80 5.31 -9.67
C GLU A 95 4.70 6.68 -10.36
N VAL A 96 5.79 7.42 -10.34
CA VAL A 96 5.93 8.70 -11.02
C VAL A 96 6.90 8.52 -12.18
N PRO A 97 6.48 8.78 -13.43
CA PRO A 97 7.39 8.80 -14.57
C PRO A 97 8.51 9.82 -14.34
N ALA A 98 9.75 9.44 -14.61
CA ALA A 98 10.90 10.34 -14.57
C ALA A 98 11.81 10.12 -15.79
N PRO A 99 12.69 11.09 -16.13
CA PRO A 99 13.43 11.06 -17.40
C PRO A 99 14.35 9.87 -17.60
N ASN A 100 14.85 9.27 -16.52
CA ASN A 100 15.74 8.10 -16.56
C ASN A 100 14.92 6.83 -16.29
N ASP A 101 14.55 6.64 -15.03
CA ASP A 101 13.79 5.49 -14.56
C ASP A 101 12.60 5.97 -13.70
N PRO A 102 11.43 5.31 -13.77
CA PRO A 102 10.30 5.62 -12.92
C PRO A 102 10.65 5.55 -11.44
N VAL A 103 10.08 6.46 -10.65
CA VAL A 103 10.27 6.52 -9.20
C VAL A 103 8.99 6.04 -8.51
N VAL A 104 9.11 5.12 -7.57
CA VAL A 104 8.00 4.72 -6.72
C VAL A 104 7.99 5.61 -5.47
N LEU A 105 6.86 6.27 -5.24
CA LEU A 105 6.57 7.03 -4.03
C LEU A 105 5.63 6.24 -3.13
N THR A 106 5.99 6.20 -1.86
CA THR A 106 5.17 5.61 -0.79
C THR A 106 4.85 6.69 0.21
N ALA A 107 3.59 7.12 0.23
CA ALA A 107 3.09 8.04 1.24
C ALA A 107 2.35 7.25 2.32
N PHE A 108 2.48 7.66 3.58
CA PHE A 108 1.73 7.06 4.69
C PHE A 108 1.51 8.09 5.80
N LEU A 109 0.48 7.86 6.60
CA LEU A 109 0.21 8.66 7.78
C LEU A 109 1.10 8.17 8.91
N ASN A 110 1.72 9.11 9.60
CA ASN A 110 2.23 8.92 10.93
C ASN A 110 1.22 9.48 11.90
N HIS A 111 0.84 8.69 12.89
CA HIS A 111 0.14 9.25 14.03
C HIS A 111 0.70 8.76 15.35
N ASP A 112 0.45 9.56 16.38
CA ASP A 112 0.88 9.27 17.74
C ASP A 112 -0.29 9.47 18.69
N TRP A 113 -0.17 8.81 19.83
CA TRP A 113 -1.18 8.69 20.84
C TRP A 113 -0.92 9.68 21.96
N ASP A 114 -1.98 10.23 22.53
CA ASP A 114 -1.87 11.16 23.64
C ASP A 114 -1.39 10.55 24.95
N SER A 115 -1.42 9.23 25.03
CA SER A 115 -1.15 8.43 26.22
C SER A 115 -0.78 7.00 25.82
N PRO A 116 -0.02 6.27 26.67
CA PRO A 116 0.25 4.85 26.46
C PRO A 116 -1.02 3.99 26.33
N GLN A 117 -2.14 4.45 26.88
CA GLN A 117 -3.44 3.78 26.82
C GLN A 117 -4.18 4.01 25.49
N ARG A 118 -3.59 4.75 24.53
CA ARG A 118 -4.11 4.93 23.17
C ARG A 118 -5.53 5.50 23.10
N GLN A 119 -5.85 6.45 23.99
CA GLN A 119 -7.21 6.96 24.13
C GLN A 119 -7.57 8.01 23.07
N ASN A 120 -6.62 8.86 22.66
CA ASN A 120 -6.83 9.82 21.57
C ASN A 120 -5.64 9.89 20.61
N TYR A 121 -5.91 9.98 19.31
CA TYR A 121 -4.93 10.30 18.28
C TYR A 121 -4.61 11.81 18.33
N LYS A 122 -3.33 12.19 18.39
CA LYS A 122 -2.94 13.59 18.62
C LYS A 122 -2.05 14.23 17.57
N PHE A 123 -1.16 13.48 16.96
CA PHE A 123 -0.21 14.04 16.00
C PHE A 123 -0.41 13.35 14.67
N PHE A 124 -0.46 14.12 13.58
CA PHE A 124 -0.56 13.58 12.24
C PHE A 124 0.51 14.21 11.37
N ARG A 125 1.31 13.37 10.71
CA ARG A 125 2.24 13.77 9.65
C ARG A 125 2.03 12.85 8.46
N ILE A 126 2.17 13.37 7.26
CA ILE A 126 2.34 12.53 6.07
C ILE A 126 3.83 12.40 5.82
N THR A 127 4.33 11.18 5.77
CA THR A 127 5.71 10.89 5.32
C THR A 127 5.65 10.32 3.92
N ILE A 128 6.58 10.76 3.07
CA ILE A 128 6.75 10.24 1.72
C ILE A 128 8.16 9.67 1.61
N CYS A 129 8.26 8.40 1.26
CA CYS A 129 9.51 7.73 0.89
C CYS A 129 9.56 7.58 -0.63
N GLN A 130 10.77 7.64 -1.19
CA GLN A 130 11.01 7.41 -2.62
C GLN A 130 11.89 6.18 -2.83
N SER A 131 11.65 5.48 -3.93
CA SER A 131 12.46 4.35 -4.40
C SER A 131 12.70 4.45 -5.89
N ILE A 132 13.96 4.32 -6.32
CA ILE A 132 14.38 4.30 -7.72
C ILE A 132 14.64 2.87 -8.23
N HIS A 133 14.20 1.86 -7.47
CA HIS A 133 14.46 0.44 -7.74
C HIS A 133 13.17 -0.41 -7.77
N GLY A 134 12.04 0.23 -8.07
CA GLY A 134 10.76 -0.47 -8.29
C GLY A 134 10.00 -0.85 -7.03
N GLY A 135 10.24 -0.17 -5.90
CA GLY A 135 9.56 -0.42 -4.63
C GLY A 135 10.53 -0.77 -3.53
#